data_AF-F8C831-F1
#
_entry.id   AF-F8C831-F1
#
_cell.length_a   1.000
_cell.length_b   1.000
_cell.length_c   1.000
_cell.angle_alpha   90.00
_cell.angle_beta   90.00
_cell.angle_gamma   90.00
#
_symmetry.space_group_name_H-M   'P 1'
#
loop_
_entity.id
_entity.type
_entity.pdbx_description
1 polymer ?
#
loop_
_entity_poly.entity_id
_entity_poly.type
_entity_poly.pdbx_seq_one_letter_code
_entity_poly.pdbx_strand_id
1 'polypeptide(L)'
;MLAEELAGQLSPLTDSLLRIAESLSSRALRQPSRRELPNAALDALASSLATLDAASDDTAETDGDAEARACAVIGCKRPVRSLGYCAAHYQKRRLMVASGRLHHAWTEDAAPNSIPDVILGRKRRESPEAPEPTVVPEATRPAEGPRVWVRKKGASAVVPSSSGDNQPTLQLAPSAQSSVIPTAQRSEREQVASIVEQWASEFRANKQRS
;
A
#
# COMPACT_ATOMS: atom_id res chain seq x y z
N MET A 1 18.34 25.51 -50.44
CA MET A 1 18.79 26.88 -50.11
C MET A 1 18.44 27.24 -48.66
N LEU A 2 17.17 27.39 -48.24
CA LEU A 2 16.82 27.72 -46.84
C LEU A 2 17.23 26.65 -45.79
N ALA A 3 17.20 25.37 -46.15
CA ALA A 3 17.56 24.29 -45.23
C ALA A 3 19.06 24.25 -44.88
N GLU A 4 19.93 24.70 -45.79
CA GLU A 4 21.39 24.73 -45.58
C GLU A 4 21.80 25.90 -44.68
N GLU A 5 21.11 27.05 -44.80
CA GLU A 5 21.35 28.21 -43.96
C GLU A 5 20.96 27.96 -42.49
N LEU A 6 19.84 27.26 -42.27
CA LEU A 6 19.39 26.86 -40.93
C LEU A 6 20.34 25.84 -40.29
N ALA A 7 20.87 24.90 -41.07
CA ALA A 7 21.84 23.91 -40.58
C ALA A 7 23.15 24.56 -40.12
N GLY A 8 23.61 25.61 -40.82
CA GLY A 8 24.78 26.39 -40.41
C GLY A 8 24.60 27.07 -39.05
N GLN A 9 23.42 27.66 -38.79
CA GLN A 9 23.13 28.35 -37.54
C GLN A 9 22.97 27.43 -36.33
N LEU A 10 22.49 26.19 -36.55
CA LEU A 10 22.28 25.22 -35.47
C LEU A 10 23.58 24.50 -35.07
N SER A 11 24.56 24.42 -35.98
CA SER A 11 25.84 23.73 -35.73
C SER A 11 26.64 24.22 -34.51
N PRO A 12 26.83 25.54 -34.26
CA PRO A 12 27.57 26.00 -33.07
C PRO A 12 26.81 25.75 -31.77
N LEU A 13 25.47 25.77 -31.81
CA LEU A 13 24.64 25.48 -30.64
C LEU A 13 24.72 24.00 -30.26
N THR A 14 24.68 23.10 -31.24
CA THR A 14 24.87 21.67 -31.00
C THR A 14 26.26 21.34 -30.48
N ASP A 15 27.30 22.01 -30.98
CA ASP A 15 28.68 21.80 -30.51
C ASP A 15 28.89 22.33 -29.07
N SER A 16 28.22 23.44 -28.72
CA SER A 16 28.20 23.97 -27.35
C SER A 16 27.51 23.01 -26.38
N LEU A 17 26.34 22.46 -26.76
CA LEU A 17 25.61 21.51 -25.93
C LEU A 17 26.39 20.20 -25.74
N LEU A 18 27.10 19.71 -26.77
CA LEU A 18 27.96 18.54 -26.65
C LEU A 18 29.13 18.78 -25.69
N ARG A 19 29.79 19.95 -25.72
CA ARG A 19 30.85 20.28 -24.74
C ARG A 19 30.33 20.35 -23.31
N ILE A 20 29.13 20.88 -23.10
CA ILE A 20 28.50 20.91 -21.78
C ILE A 20 28.22 19.48 -21.31
N ALA A 21 27.64 18.63 -22.17
CA ALA A 21 27.38 17.23 -21.84
C ALA A 21 28.67 16.44 -21.51
N GLU A 22 29.74 16.64 -22.28
CA GLU A 22 31.06 16.03 -22.05
C GLU A 22 31.66 16.46 -20.70
N SER A 23 31.52 17.74 -20.35
CA SER A 23 32.01 18.29 -19.08
C SER A 23 31.26 17.71 -17.86
N LEU A 24 29.96 17.43 -18.02
CA LEU A 24 29.13 16.84 -16.97
C LEU A 24 29.39 15.35 -16.82
N SER A 25 29.57 14.60 -17.92
CA SER A 25 29.97 13.18 -17.88
C SER A 25 31.36 12.99 -17.27
N SER A 26 32.30 13.88 -17.60
CA SER A 26 33.66 13.87 -17.01
C SER A 26 33.66 14.17 -15.50
N ARG A 27 32.68 14.94 -15.01
CA ARG A 27 32.46 15.16 -13.58
C ARG A 27 31.76 13.98 -12.90
N ALA A 28 30.83 13.31 -13.58
CA ALA A 28 30.10 12.17 -13.04
C ALA A 28 30.98 10.93 -12.82
N LEU A 29 32.03 10.74 -13.62
CA LEU A 29 33.01 9.65 -13.45
C LEU A 29 34.10 9.95 -12.40
N ARG A 30 34.23 11.20 -11.95
CA ARG A 30 34.96 11.53 -10.72
C ARG A 30 34.02 11.35 -9.54
N GLN A 31 33.56 10.12 -9.33
CA GLN A 31 33.17 9.72 -7.98
C GLN A 31 34.39 10.03 -7.09
N PRO A 32 34.24 10.83 -6.01
CA PRO A 32 35.29 10.86 -5.01
C PRO A 32 35.45 9.41 -4.57
N SER A 33 36.62 8.83 -4.86
CA SER A 33 37.00 7.57 -4.26
C SER A 33 36.71 7.72 -2.78
N ARG A 34 35.85 6.84 -2.28
CA ARG A 34 35.43 6.78 -0.89
C ARG A 34 36.72 6.52 -0.10
N ARG A 35 37.47 7.59 0.20
CA ARG A 35 38.54 7.56 1.17
C ARG A 35 37.82 7.20 2.45
N GLU A 36 37.95 5.94 2.85
CA GLU A 36 37.63 5.46 4.17
C GLU A 36 38.32 6.42 5.13
N LEU A 37 37.55 7.39 5.65
CA LEU A 37 38.04 8.32 6.65
C LEU A 37 38.37 7.45 7.87
N PRO A 38 39.59 7.54 8.43
CA PRO A 38 39.92 6.80 9.63
C PRO A 38 38.88 7.16 10.71
N ASN A 39 38.36 6.15 11.42
CA ASN A 39 37.24 6.30 12.36
C ASN A 39 37.41 7.49 13.34
N ALA A 40 38.65 7.84 13.70
CA ALA A 40 38.95 9.01 14.52
C ALA A 40 38.47 10.36 13.92
N ALA A 41 38.48 10.51 12.60
CA ALA A 41 37.94 11.69 11.91
C ALA A 41 36.41 11.68 11.89
N LEU A 42 35.78 10.49 11.81
CA LEU A 42 34.33 10.36 11.95
C LEU A 42 33.88 10.63 13.39
N ASP A 43 34.64 10.20 14.40
CA ASP A 43 34.37 10.48 15.81
C ASP A 43 34.55 11.96 16.16
N ALA A 44 35.56 12.63 15.57
CA ALA A 44 35.76 14.07 15.74
C ALA A 44 34.65 14.89 15.08
N LEU A 45 34.19 14.48 13.89
CA LEU A 45 33.03 15.10 13.23
C LEU A 45 31.72 14.82 13.96
N ALA A 46 31.52 13.61 14.47
CA ALA A 46 30.36 13.26 15.31
C ALA A 46 30.36 14.06 16.62
N SER A 47 31.53 14.26 17.24
CA SER A 47 31.67 15.11 18.42
C SER A 47 31.36 16.58 18.10
N SER A 48 31.77 17.06 16.93
CA SER A 48 31.49 18.43 16.49
C SER A 48 30.01 18.66 16.14
N LEU A 49 29.33 17.63 15.60
CA LEU A 49 27.89 17.62 15.37
C LEU A 49 27.10 17.56 16.68
N ALA A 50 27.56 16.81 17.67
CA ALA A 50 26.93 16.75 18.99
C ALA A 50 26.98 18.11 19.72
N THR A 51 28.03 18.90 19.53
CA THR A 51 28.09 20.27 20.08
C THR A 51 27.15 21.25 19.37
N LEU A 52 26.77 20.98 18.12
CA LEU A 52 25.79 21.80 17.39
C LEU A 52 24.35 21.46 17.79
N ASP A 53 24.03 20.19 18.07
CA ASP A 53 22.71 19.79 18.60
C ASP A 53 22.46 20.34 20.02
N ALA A 54 23.51 20.58 20.81
CA ALA A 54 23.40 21.17 22.15
C ALA A 54 23.15 22.70 22.13
N ALA A 55 23.28 23.36 20.97
CA ALA A 55 23.11 24.81 20.82
C ALA A 55 21.81 25.20 20.09
N SER A 56 20.95 24.25 19.74
CA SER A 56 19.66 24.49 19.08
C SER A 56 18.48 24.15 19.99
N ASP A 57 18.41 24.83 21.14
CA ASP A 57 17.21 24.89 22.00
C ASP A 57 16.48 26.25 21.87
N ASP A 58 16.76 27.04 20.82
CA ASP A 58 16.28 28.42 20.70
C ASP A 58 15.84 28.82 19.28
N THR A 59 15.10 27.92 18.60
CA THR A 59 14.19 28.32 17.50
C THR A 59 12.84 27.60 17.63
N ALA A 60 12.26 27.66 18.82
CA ALA A 60 10.86 27.38 19.06
C ALA A 60 10.05 28.69 19.05
N GLU A 61 10.17 29.52 18.01
CA GLU A 61 9.38 30.75 17.90
C GLU A 61 8.85 30.91 16.46
N THR A 62 7.92 30.03 16.10
CA THR A 62 6.79 30.37 15.20
C THR A 62 5.48 29.84 15.79
N ASP A 63 5.32 29.97 17.11
CA ASP A 63 4.04 29.82 17.82
C ASP A 63 3.37 31.18 17.93
N GLY A 64 2.86 31.69 16.80
CA GLY A 64 2.38 33.06 16.74
C GLY A 64 1.13 33.27 15.89
N ASP A 65 0.34 32.23 15.61
CA ASP A 65 -1.04 32.31 15.09
C ASP A 65 -1.74 30.93 15.18
N ALA A 66 -1.51 30.24 16.30
CA ALA A 66 -2.02 28.90 16.59
C ALA A 66 -3.48 28.88 17.05
N GLU A 67 -4.35 29.66 16.39
CA GLU A 67 -5.73 29.20 16.26
C GLU A 67 -5.67 28.03 15.27
N ALA A 68 -5.44 26.83 15.81
CA ALA A 68 -5.07 25.62 15.09
C ALA A 68 -5.93 25.40 13.84
N ARG A 69 -5.49 25.98 12.72
CA ARG A 69 -6.26 25.97 11.47
C ARG A 69 -6.47 24.51 11.12
N ALA A 70 -7.73 24.17 10.84
CA ALA A 70 -8.08 22.81 10.44
C ALA A 70 -7.40 22.49 9.10
N CYS A 71 -7.06 21.21 8.90
CA CYS A 71 -6.48 20.75 7.65
C CYS A 71 -7.39 21.10 6.45
N ALA A 72 -6.77 21.42 5.32
CA ALA A 72 -7.48 21.69 4.06
C ALA A 72 -8.32 20.51 3.55
N VAL A 73 -8.04 19.28 3.97
CA VAL A 73 -8.79 18.10 3.52
C VAL A 73 -10.12 17.99 4.26
N ILE A 74 -11.21 17.84 3.50
CA ILE A 74 -12.57 17.68 4.00
C ILE A 74 -12.63 16.55 5.03
N GLY A 75 -13.13 16.86 6.23
CA GLY A 75 -13.31 15.90 7.32
C GLY A 75 -12.06 15.68 8.18
N CYS A 76 -10.95 16.36 7.90
CA CYS A 76 -9.73 16.25 8.70
C CYS A 76 -9.67 17.33 9.79
N LYS A 77 -9.81 16.94 11.06
CA LYS A 77 -9.75 17.83 12.23
C LYS A 77 -8.33 18.01 12.80
N ARG A 78 -7.31 17.51 12.12
CA ARG A 78 -5.92 17.59 12.60
C ARG A 78 -5.38 19.01 12.38
N PRO A 79 -4.51 19.50 13.27
CA PRO A 79 -3.90 20.81 13.10
C PRO A 79 -3.06 20.84 11.83
N VAL A 80 -3.10 21.97 11.12
CA VAL A 80 -2.19 22.26 10.01
C VAL A 80 -0.76 22.33 10.52
N ARG A 81 0.17 21.80 9.71
CA ARG A 81 1.61 21.88 9.97
C ARG A 81 2.30 22.77 8.93
N SER A 82 2.08 22.49 7.64
CA SER A 82 2.64 23.27 6.52
C SER A 82 1.74 23.21 5.30
N LEU A 83 1.77 24.27 4.48
CA LEU A 83 1.01 24.41 3.22
C LEU A 83 -0.50 24.19 3.34
N GLY A 84 -1.10 24.43 4.52
CA GLY A 84 -2.52 24.16 4.77
C GLY A 84 -2.87 22.68 5.04
N TYR A 85 -1.89 21.78 5.17
CA TYR A 85 -2.12 20.35 5.43
C TYR A 85 -1.60 19.88 6.79
N CYS A 86 -2.23 18.85 7.34
CA CYS A 86 -1.67 18.11 8.48
C CYS A 86 -0.51 17.20 8.02
N ALA A 87 0.30 16.71 8.96
CA ALA A 87 1.49 15.89 8.65
C ALA A 87 1.20 14.69 7.72
N ALA A 88 0.06 14.00 7.94
CA ALA A 88 -0.33 12.85 7.13
C ALA A 88 -0.71 13.24 5.70
N HIS A 89 -1.48 14.33 5.52
CA HIS A 89 -1.87 14.80 4.19
C HIS A 89 -0.73 15.46 3.44
N TYR A 90 0.16 16.15 4.14
CA TYR A 90 1.39 16.66 3.55
C TYR A 90 2.24 15.53 2.95
N GLN A 91 2.39 14.42 3.67
CA GLN A 91 3.10 13.25 3.16
C GLN A 91 2.40 12.63 1.94
N LYS A 92 1.07 12.51 1.98
CA LYS A 92 0.28 12.05 0.83
C LYS A 92 0.46 12.96 -0.40
N ARG A 93 0.44 14.29 -0.21
CA ARG A 93 0.70 15.27 -1.27
C ARG A 93 2.05 15.03 -1.92
N ARG A 94 3.12 14.90 -1.12
CA ARG A 94 4.48 14.68 -1.63
C ARG A 94 4.59 13.40 -2.46
N LEU A 95 3.94 12.32 -2.02
CA LEU A 95 3.88 11.08 -2.79
C LEU A 95 3.11 11.25 -4.10
N MET A 96 2.00 12.00 -4.10
CA MET A 96 1.22 12.27 -5.30
C MET A 96 1.99 13.15 -6.30
N VAL A 97 2.68 14.20 -5.82
CA VAL A 97 3.59 15.03 -6.62
C VAL A 97 4.69 14.19 -7.25
N ALA A 98 5.39 13.37 -6.44
CA ALA A 98 6.46 12.51 -6.93
C ALA A 98 5.97 11.49 -7.97
N SER A 99 4.73 11.01 -7.83
CA SER A 99 4.11 10.08 -8.79
C SER A 99 3.52 10.75 -10.04
N GLY A 100 3.49 12.09 -10.10
CA GLY A 100 2.84 12.85 -11.18
C GLY A 100 1.32 12.70 -11.23
N ARG A 101 0.67 12.15 -10.19
CA ARG A 101 -0.78 11.90 -10.11
C ARG A 101 -1.47 12.85 -9.15
N LEU A 102 -0.90 14.04 -8.94
CA LEU A 102 -1.49 15.04 -8.07
C LEU A 102 -2.83 15.49 -8.65
N HIS A 103 -3.88 15.43 -7.83
CA HIS A 103 -5.18 15.93 -8.22
C HIS A 103 -5.14 17.47 -8.26
N HIS A 104 -5.73 18.11 -9.28
CA HIS A 104 -5.70 19.56 -9.46
C HIS A 104 -6.22 20.36 -8.24
N ALA A 105 -7.16 19.78 -7.49
CA ALA A 105 -7.67 20.38 -6.25
C ALA A 105 -6.65 20.46 -5.10
N TRP A 106 -5.51 19.77 -5.18
CA TRP A 106 -4.46 19.81 -4.16
C TRP A 106 -3.51 20.98 -4.40
N THR A 107 -4.01 22.20 -4.19
CA THR A 107 -3.24 23.44 -4.29
C THR A 107 -2.42 23.69 -3.02
N GLU A 108 -1.44 24.58 -3.11
CA GLU A 108 -0.73 25.10 -1.94
C GLU A 108 -1.65 26.11 -1.23
N ASP A 109 -1.57 26.16 0.10
CA ASP A 109 -2.33 27.08 0.96
C ASP A 109 -3.85 27.03 0.79
N ALA A 110 -4.38 25.83 0.58
CA ALA A 110 -5.81 25.62 0.45
C ALA A 110 -6.58 25.93 1.75
N ALA A 111 -7.79 26.45 1.58
CA ALA A 111 -8.69 26.76 2.70
C ALA A 111 -9.02 25.49 3.52
N PRO A 112 -9.25 25.63 4.85
CA PRO A 112 -9.61 24.51 5.70
C PRO A 112 -10.85 23.77 5.16
N ASN A 113 -10.82 22.44 5.13
CA ASN A 113 -11.91 21.59 4.63
C ASN A 113 -12.40 21.89 3.19
N SER A 114 -11.53 22.36 2.28
CA SER A 114 -11.90 22.60 0.88
C SER A 114 -11.54 21.46 -0.07
N ILE A 115 -10.58 20.61 0.28
CA ILE A 115 -9.99 19.61 -0.61
C ILE A 115 -10.61 18.22 -0.38
N PRO A 116 -11.08 17.51 -1.42
CA PRO A 116 -11.53 16.14 -1.29
C PRO A 116 -10.37 15.17 -1.02
N ASP A 117 -10.58 14.21 -0.11
CA ASP A 117 -9.64 13.13 0.10
C ASP A 117 -9.71 12.12 -1.06
N VAL A 118 -8.94 12.39 -2.12
CA VAL A 118 -8.89 11.52 -3.30
C VAL A 118 -8.12 10.26 -2.93
N ILE A 119 -8.85 9.17 -2.67
CA ILE A 119 -8.27 7.82 -2.57
C ILE A 119 -8.05 7.33 -4.00
N LEU A 120 -6.84 7.51 -4.53
CA LEU A 120 -6.48 6.86 -5.78
C LEU A 120 -6.57 5.34 -5.54
N GLY A 121 -7.50 4.69 -6.25
CA GLY A 121 -7.59 3.23 -6.24
C GLY A 121 -6.21 2.68 -6.58
N ARG A 122 -5.68 1.78 -5.75
CA ARG A 122 -4.50 0.99 -6.14
C ARG A 122 -4.92 0.20 -7.37
N LYS A 123 -4.70 0.74 -8.57
CA LYS A 123 -4.85 -0.04 -9.79
C LYS A 123 -3.91 -1.23 -9.61
N ARG A 124 -4.50 -2.41 -9.40
CA ARG A 124 -3.78 -3.67 -9.51
C ARG A 124 -3.03 -3.56 -10.84
N ARG A 125 -1.70 -3.71 -10.83
CA ARG A 125 -0.95 -3.84 -12.09
C ARG A 125 -1.61 -5.00 -12.82
N GLU A 126 -2.36 -4.70 -13.87
CA GLU A 126 -2.77 -5.70 -14.83
C GLU A 126 -1.45 -6.19 -15.42
N SER A 127 -1.10 -7.44 -15.12
CA SER A 127 0.02 -8.08 -15.77
C SER A 127 -0.27 -8.03 -17.26
N PRO A 128 0.67 -7.62 -18.14
CA PRO A 128 0.43 -7.52 -19.59
C PRO A 128 0.19 -8.87 -20.29
N GLU A 129 -0.15 -9.91 -19.51
CA GLU A 129 -0.41 -11.28 -19.95
C GLU A 129 -1.67 -11.80 -19.25
N ALA A 130 -2.75 -11.03 -19.37
CA ALA A 130 -4.10 -11.54 -19.22
C ALA A 130 -4.69 -11.57 -20.63
N PRO A 131 -5.06 -12.75 -21.17
CA PRO A 131 -5.69 -12.83 -22.48
C PRO A 131 -6.96 -11.96 -22.46
N GLU A 132 -7.16 -11.21 -23.54
CA GLU A 132 -8.29 -10.30 -23.71
C GLU A 132 -9.60 -10.98 -23.28
N PRO A 133 -10.45 -10.31 -22.47
CA PRO A 133 -11.76 -10.83 -22.18
C PRO A 133 -12.57 -10.77 -23.47
N THR A 134 -12.57 -11.88 -24.20
CA THR A 134 -13.54 -12.14 -25.25
C THR A 134 -14.92 -11.88 -24.65
N VAL A 135 -15.65 -10.96 -25.28
CA VAL A 135 -17.02 -10.61 -24.93
C VAL A 135 -17.87 -11.84 -25.17
N VAL A 136 -18.06 -12.64 -24.12
CA VAL A 136 -19.08 -13.70 -24.10
C VAL A 136 -20.42 -13.02 -23.83
N PRO A 137 -21.42 -13.14 -24.69
CA PRO A 137 -22.75 -12.59 -24.41
C PRO A 137 -23.36 -13.32 -23.19
N GLU A 138 -23.79 -12.49 -22.24
CA GLU A 138 -24.72 -12.72 -21.13
C GLU A 138 -25.36 -14.13 -21.07
N ALA A 139 -24.66 -15.10 -20.49
CA ALA A 139 -25.29 -16.31 -20.00
C ALA A 139 -25.93 -16.00 -18.65
N THR A 140 -27.26 -16.15 -18.59
CA THR A 140 -28.11 -16.00 -17.39
C THR A 140 -27.42 -16.54 -16.14
N ARG A 141 -27.05 -15.63 -15.24
CA ARG A 141 -26.55 -15.95 -13.90
C ARG A 141 -27.67 -16.65 -13.12
N PRO A 142 -27.50 -17.89 -12.62
CA PRO A 142 -28.43 -18.42 -11.64
C PRO A 142 -28.37 -17.56 -10.38
N ALA A 143 -29.56 -17.28 -9.84
CA ALA A 143 -29.84 -16.30 -8.80
C ALA A 143 -28.88 -16.37 -7.59
N GLU A 144 -28.51 -15.18 -7.12
CA GLU A 144 -27.73 -14.93 -5.91
C GLU A 144 -28.36 -15.61 -4.69
N GLY A 145 -27.82 -16.75 -4.30
CA GLY A 145 -27.98 -17.25 -2.93
C GLY A 145 -27.15 -16.39 -1.96
N PRO A 146 -27.62 -16.17 -0.71
CA PRO A 146 -26.88 -15.40 0.28
C PRO A 146 -25.53 -16.09 0.57
N ARG A 147 -24.43 -15.40 0.27
CA ARG A 147 -23.07 -15.83 0.63
C ARG A 147 -22.91 -15.73 2.14
N VAL A 148 -23.20 -16.81 2.85
CA VAL A 148 -23.00 -16.88 4.32
C VAL A 148 -21.51 -17.03 4.62
N TRP A 149 -20.92 -15.99 5.21
CA TRP A 149 -19.55 -16.05 5.72
C TRP A 149 -19.56 -16.82 7.04
N VAL A 150 -19.19 -18.09 7.01
CA VAL A 150 -19.00 -18.90 8.22
C VAL A 150 -17.72 -18.44 8.90
N ARG A 151 -17.84 -17.68 9.99
CA ARG A 151 -16.71 -17.41 10.90
C ARG A 151 -16.30 -18.71 11.59
N LYS A 152 -15.00 -18.99 11.61
CA LYS A 152 -14.38 -20.05 12.42
C LYS A 152 -14.51 -19.68 13.89
N LYS A 153 -15.56 -20.16 14.56
CA LYS A 153 -15.74 -20.05 16.02
C LYS A 153 -14.77 -21.04 16.67
N GLY A 154 -13.60 -20.54 17.08
CA GLY A 154 -12.72 -21.26 17.98
C GLY A 154 -13.45 -21.49 19.30
N ALA A 155 -13.60 -22.76 19.68
CA ALA A 155 -14.04 -23.14 21.01
C ALA A 155 -12.85 -23.00 21.97
N SER A 156 -12.90 -21.99 22.84
CA SER A 156 -12.30 -22.04 24.17
C SER A 156 -13.37 -21.57 25.14
N ALA A 157 -14.21 -22.50 25.59
CA ALA A 157 -15.06 -22.29 26.75
C ALA A 157 -14.26 -22.70 27.99
N VAL A 158 -13.64 -21.72 28.63
CA VAL A 158 -13.33 -21.79 30.06
C VAL A 158 -14.58 -21.31 30.77
N VAL A 159 -15.23 -22.23 31.48
CA VAL A 159 -16.37 -21.97 32.35
C VAL A 159 -15.87 -21.24 33.60
N PRO A 160 -16.65 -20.29 34.15
CA PRO A 160 -16.95 -20.47 35.56
C PRO A 160 -18.46 -20.53 35.80
N SER A 161 -18.81 -21.50 36.64
CA SER A 161 -20.11 -21.73 37.23
C SER A 161 -20.73 -20.44 37.79
N SER A 162 -22.01 -20.21 37.47
CA SER A 162 -22.92 -19.64 38.45
C SER A 162 -24.30 -20.27 38.25
N SER A 163 -24.82 -20.75 39.37
CA SER A 163 -26.05 -21.48 39.56
C SER A 163 -27.27 -20.65 39.16
N GLY A 164 -28.28 -21.32 38.62
CA GLY A 164 -29.57 -20.72 38.32
C GLY A 164 -30.53 -21.80 37.83
N ASP A 165 -31.18 -22.45 38.78
CA ASP A 165 -32.25 -23.42 38.58
C ASP A 165 -33.34 -22.88 37.65
N ASN A 166 -33.70 -23.67 36.63
CA ASN A 166 -35.09 -23.85 36.19
C ASN A 166 -35.15 -24.91 35.09
N GLN A 167 -35.57 -26.13 35.47
CA GLN A 167 -36.17 -27.06 34.53
C GLN A 167 -37.60 -26.59 34.16
N PRO A 168 -38.11 -27.03 33.01
CA PRO A 168 -39.05 -28.15 33.11
C PRO A 168 -38.71 -29.30 32.16
N THR A 169 -38.71 -30.49 32.76
CA THR A 169 -38.74 -31.80 32.12
C THR A 169 -40.04 -31.98 31.34
N LEU A 170 -39.94 -32.41 30.07
CA LEU A 170 -40.86 -33.39 29.47
C LEU A 170 -40.11 -34.28 28.46
N GLN A 171 -40.55 -35.54 28.47
CA GLN A 171 -39.85 -36.76 28.09
C GLN A 171 -40.10 -37.25 26.65
N LEU A 172 -39.10 -37.99 26.14
CA LEU A 172 -39.12 -39.18 25.26
C LEU A 172 -39.69 -39.11 23.82
N ALA A 173 -38.83 -39.38 22.82
CA ALA A 173 -38.84 -40.61 22.00
C ALA A 173 -37.58 -40.73 21.10
N PRO A 174 -36.95 -41.91 20.94
CA PRO A 174 -35.83 -42.14 20.02
C PRO A 174 -36.34 -42.64 18.66
N SER A 175 -36.46 -41.75 17.69
CA SER A 175 -36.70 -42.15 16.29
C SER A 175 -35.37 -42.39 15.59
N ALA A 176 -34.99 -43.66 15.52
CA ALA A 176 -33.98 -44.17 14.61
C ALA A 176 -34.36 -43.81 13.16
N GLN A 177 -33.72 -42.79 12.60
CA GLN A 177 -33.75 -42.54 11.17
C GLN A 177 -32.42 -43.00 10.57
N SER A 178 -32.45 -44.23 10.08
CA SER A 178 -31.48 -44.80 9.15
C SER A 178 -31.39 -43.90 7.92
N SER A 179 -30.33 -43.09 7.83
CA SER A 179 -30.04 -42.26 6.66
C SER A 179 -29.31 -43.10 5.62
N VAL A 180 -30.08 -43.67 4.68
CA VAL A 180 -29.57 -44.25 3.45
C VAL A 180 -29.03 -43.10 2.59
N ILE A 181 -27.71 -42.96 2.52
CA ILE A 181 -27.05 -41.95 1.68
C ILE A 181 -27.17 -42.42 0.22
N PRO A 182 -27.70 -41.60 -0.71
CA PRO A 182 -27.75 -41.95 -2.13
C PRO A 182 -26.34 -42.13 -2.68
N THR A 183 -26.10 -43.22 -3.41
CA THR A 183 -24.80 -43.66 -3.94
C THR A 183 -24.08 -42.60 -4.78
N ALA A 184 -24.80 -41.66 -5.40
CA ALA A 184 -24.22 -40.53 -6.13
C ALA A 184 -23.42 -39.54 -5.24
N GLN A 185 -23.84 -39.32 -3.99
CA GLN A 185 -23.09 -38.47 -3.06
C GLN A 185 -21.83 -39.16 -2.53
N ARG A 186 -21.74 -40.49 -2.63
CA ARG A 186 -20.56 -41.25 -2.23
C ARG A 186 -19.41 -41.02 -3.21
N SER A 187 -19.69 -41.00 -4.52
CA SER A 187 -18.69 -40.70 -5.54
C SER A 187 -18.18 -39.26 -5.49
N GLU A 188 -19.04 -38.29 -5.15
CA GLU A 188 -18.61 -36.89 -4.98
C GLU A 188 -17.67 -36.73 -3.78
N ARG A 189 -17.96 -37.41 -2.66
CA ARG A 189 -17.10 -37.39 -1.47
C ARG A 189 -15.74 -38.04 -1.73
N GLU A 190 -15.71 -39.11 -2.51
CA GLU A 190 -14.47 -39.76 -2.94
C GLU A 190 -13.63 -38.88 -3.87
N GLN A 191 -14.28 -38.13 -4.78
CA GLN A 191 -13.59 -37.14 -5.63
C GLN A 191 -13.06 -35.94 -4.83
N VAL A 192 -13.83 -35.45 -3.85
CA VAL A 192 -13.35 -34.37 -2.98
C VAL A 192 -12.17 -34.86 -2.12
N ALA A 193 -12.23 -36.10 -1.63
CA ALA A 193 -11.13 -36.69 -0.88
C ALA A 193 -9.85 -36.82 -1.71
N SER A 194 -9.95 -37.26 -2.97
CA SER A 194 -8.78 -37.38 -3.85
C SER A 194 -8.16 -36.03 -4.21
N ILE A 195 -8.96 -34.99 -4.41
CA ILE A 195 -8.48 -33.62 -4.66
C ILE A 195 -7.73 -33.07 -3.43
N VAL A 196 -8.29 -33.28 -2.23
CA VAL A 196 -7.65 -32.85 -0.98
C VAL A 196 -6.32 -33.58 -0.76
N GLU A 197 -6.28 -34.87 -1.05
CA GLU A 197 -5.06 -35.67 -0.92
C GLU A 197 -3.99 -35.25 -1.93
N GLN A 198 -4.39 -34.94 -3.16
CA GLN A 198 -3.50 -34.38 -4.18
C GLN A 198 -2.86 -33.07 -3.72
N TRP A 199 -3.65 -32.09 -3.27
CA TRP A 199 -3.12 -30.82 -2.77
C TRP A 199 -2.23 -31.00 -1.53
N ALA A 200 -2.58 -31.93 -0.64
CA ALA A 200 -1.76 -32.26 0.53
C ALA A 200 -0.40 -32.86 0.13
N SER A 201 -0.34 -33.60 -0.97
CA SER A 201 0.91 -34.14 -1.52
C SER A 201 1.78 -33.06 -2.18
N GLU A 202 1.17 -32.18 -2.99
CA GLU A 202 1.86 -31.09 -3.68
C GLU A 202 2.47 -30.09 -2.67
N PHE A 203 1.71 -29.76 -1.62
CA PHE A 203 2.18 -28.89 -0.55
C PHE A 203 3.39 -29.48 0.19
N ARG A 204 3.35 -30.80 0.49
CA ARG A 204 4.48 -31.51 1.11
C ARG A 204 5.71 -31.54 0.20
N ALA A 205 5.52 -31.80 -1.09
CA ALA A 205 6.61 -31.84 -2.06
C ALA A 205 7.27 -30.47 -2.25
N ASN A 206 6.48 -29.39 -2.29
CA ASN A 206 7.03 -28.03 -2.41
C ASN A 206 7.81 -27.60 -1.17
N LYS A 207 7.34 -27.98 0.03
CA LYS A 207 8.04 -27.73 1.29
C LYS A 207 9.39 -28.44 1.38
N GLN A 208 9.56 -29.60 0.75
CA GLN A 208 10.83 -30.32 0.71
C GLN A 208 11.82 -29.76 -0.34
N ARG A 209 11.37 -28.90 -1.25
CA ARG A 209 12.20 -28.25 -2.27
C ARG A 209 12.72 -26.87 -1.87
N SER A 210 12.20 -26.28 -0.80
CA SER A 210 12.68 -25.01 -0.20
C SER A 210 13.63 -25.30 0.95
#